data_AF-A0A3B8J4I4-F1
#
_entry.id   AF-A0A3B8J4I4-F1
#
_cell.length_a   1.000
_cell.length_b   1.000
_cell.length_c   1.000
_cell.angle_alpha   90.00
_cell.angle_beta   90.00
_cell.angle_gamma   90.00
#
_symmetry.space_group_name_H-M   'P 1'
#
loop_
_entity.id
_entity.type
_entity.pdbx_description
1 polymer ?
#
loop_
_entity_poly.entity_id
_entity_poly.type
_entity_poly.pdbx_seq_one_letter_code
_entity_poly.pdbx_strand_id
1 'polypeptide(L)'
;MPYVTYDGINITEEDAVNKALVNRAEIRDLENRISLIEFQMDIYTHKNVHINYPDAREDYKELQDDLDQLDIKLSEYQYNIEKEIRFMYQELNKCYLDLEIVELNLSRQKKKLETVTAQYQAGLVPESVVEQLELALYQLEYMVNINKLIVMNTQDKFNRSLTEGFNTGYFTGGE
;
A
#
# COMPACT_ATOMS: atom_id res chain seq x y z
N MET A 1 -29.84 6.56 -9.91
CA MET A 1 -28.40 6.23 -10.02
C MET A 1 -27.98 5.64 -8.69
N PRO A 2 -27.28 4.49 -8.64
CA PRO A 2 -26.85 3.96 -7.37
C PRO A 2 -25.77 4.88 -6.80
N TYR A 3 -25.93 5.23 -5.54
CA TYR A 3 -24.91 5.91 -4.74
C TYR A 3 -23.69 5.00 -4.73
N VAL A 4 -22.53 5.52 -5.14
CA VAL A 4 -21.25 4.86 -4.85
C VAL A 4 -21.05 5.07 -3.36
N THR A 5 -21.38 4.05 -2.58
CA THR A 5 -21.01 4.00 -1.17
C THR A 5 -19.51 3.88 -1.10
N TYR A 6 -18.91 4.70 -0.26
CA TYR A 6 -17.51 4.62 0.13
C TYR A 6 -17.27 3.25 0.77
N ASP A 7 -16.62 2.33 0.06
CA ASP A 7 -16.29 1.01 0.61
C ASP A 7 -14.91 0.99 1.30
N GLY A 8 -14.20 2.13 1.34
CA GLY A 8 -12.91 2.26 2.04
C GLY A 8 -11.87 1.23 1.60
N ILE A 9 -10.87 0.99 2.45
CA ILE A 9 -9.90 -0.07 2.24
C ILE A 9 -10.53 -1.40 2.69
N ASN A 10 -10.72 -2.34 1.76
CA ASN A 10 -11.38 -3.64 2.00
C ASN A 10 -10.53 -4.67 2.78
N ILE A 11 -9.45 -4.23 3.42
CA ILE A 11 -8.55 -5.04 4.23
C ILE A 11 -8.16 -4.22 5.45
N THR A 12 -7.98 -4.87 6.60
CA THR A 12 -7.45 -4.17 7.77
C THR A 12 -5.95 -3.89 7.57
N GLU A 13 -5.41 -2.89 8.27
CA GLU A 13 -3.98 -2.59 8.24
C GLU A 13 -3.15 -3.83 8.63
N GLU A 14 -3.60 -4.58 9.65
CA GLU A 14 -2.92 -5.77 10.15
C GLU A 14 -2.99 -6.93 9.14
N ASP A 15 -4.14 -7.18 8.53
CA ASP A 15 -4.28 -8.19 7.48
C ASP A 15 -3.42 -7.85 6.26
N ALA A 16 -3.24 -6.56 5.95
CA ALA A 16 -2.37 -6.11 4.87
C ALA A 16 -0.91 -6.40 5.17
N VAL A 17 -0.45 -6.14 6.41
CA VAL A 17 0.90 -6.50 6.87
C VAL A 17 1.11 -8.01 6.76
N ASN A 18 0.20 -8.80 7.34
CA ASN A 18 0.27 -10.26 7.29
C ASN A 18 0.32 -10.78 5.84
N LYS A 19 -0.50 -10.21 4.96
CA LYS A 19 -0.52 -10.59 3.55
C LYS A 19 0.81 -10.27 2.86
N ALA A 20 1.43 -9.13 3.15
CA ALA A 20 2.74 -8.77 2.60
C ALA A 20 3.85 -9.70 3.09
N LEU A 21 3.88 -10.00 4.40
CA LEU A 21 4.88 -10.90 4.99
C LEU A 21 4.81 -12.32 4.40
N VAL A 22 3.60 -12.81 4.07
CA VAL A 22 3.43 -14.13 3.45
C VAL A 22 3.80 -14.15 1.95
N ASN A 23 3.48 -13.08 1.21
CA ASN A 23 3.53 -13.13 -0.25
C ASN A 23 4.79 -12.49 -0.86
N ARG A 24 5.50 -11.61 -0.15
CA ARG A 24 6.67 -10.93 -0.71
C ARG A 24 7.78 -11.92 -1.04
N ALA A 25 8.40 -11.71 -2.21
CA ALA A 25 9.42 -12.62 -2.72
C ALA A 25 10.68 -12.59 -1.85
N GLU A 26 11.03 -11.42 -1.32
CA GLU A 26 12.17 -11.23 -0.43
C GLU A 26 12.07 -12.02 0.89
N ILE A 27 10.86 -12.17 1.44
CA ILE A 27 10.64 -13.01 2.63
C ILE A 27 10.77 -14.49 2.25
N ARG A 28 10.06 -14.91 1.20
CA ARG A 28 10.07 -16.31 0.75
C ARG A 28 11.47 -16.79 0.35
N ASP A 29 12.28 -15.95 -0.31
CA ASP A 29 13.66 -16.29 -0.65
C ASP A 29 14.53 -16.49 0.60
N LEU A 30 14.41 -15.62 1.60
CA LEU A 30 15.15 -15.77 2.86
C LEU A 30 14.71 -16.99 3.66
N GLU A 31 13.40 -17.21 3.83
CA GLU A 31 12.87 -18.37 4.54
C GLU A 31 13.35 -19.68 3.89
N ASN A 32 13.33 -19.76 2.54
CA ASN A 32 13.84 -20.93 1.84
C ASN A 32 15.35 -21.14 2.07
N ARG A 33 16.16 -20.06 2.10
CA ARG A 33 17.60 -20.17 2.39
C ARG A 33 17.85 -20.63 3.82
N ILE A 34 17.13 -20.08 4.79
CA ILE A 34 17.17 -20.50 6.20
C ILE A 34 16.87 -21.98 6.30
N SER A 35 15.75 -22.45 5.71
CA SER A 35 15.38 -23.87 5.72
C SER A 35 16.42 -24.78 5.07
N LEU A 36 17.14 -24.31 4.04
CA LEU A 36 18.23 -25.07 3.42
C LEU A 36 19.45 -25.20 4.35
N ILE A 37 19.82 -24.13 5.06
CA ILE A 37 20.91 -24.17 6.04
C ILE A 37 20.53 -25.07 7.21
N GLU A 38 19.32 -24.94 7.76
CA GLU A 38 18.83 -25.81 8.82
C GLU A 38 18.88 -27.29 8.41
N PHE A 39 18.48 -27.60 7.18
CA PHE A 39 18.56 -28.95 6.63
C PHE A 39 20.01 -29.46 6.50
N GLN A 40 20.94 -28.60 6.05
CA GLN A 40 22.36 -28.95 6.00
C GLN A 40 22.91 -29.22 7.41
N MET A 41 22.58 -28.36 8.38
CA MET A 41 22.96 -28.54 9.77
C MET A 41 22.41 -29.86 10.34
N ASP A 42 21.16 -30.23 10.03
CA ASP A 42 20.57 -31.51 10.44
C ASP A 42 21.39 -32.71 9.92
N ILE A 43 21.84 -32.68 8.67
CA ILE A 43 22.75 -33.70 8.11
C ILE A 43 24.04 -33.82 8.92
N TYR A 44 24.65 -32.70 9.32
CA TYR A 44 25.86 -32.69 10.14
C TYR A 44 25.62 -33.14 11.59
N THR A 45 24.40 -32.95 12.13
CA THR A 45 24.03 -33.50 13.44
C THR A 45 23.78 -35.00 13.42
N HIS A 46 23.41 -35.55 12.26
CA HIS A 46 23.21 -37.00 12.11
C HIS A 46 24.45 -37.77 12.56
N LYS A 47 24.29 -38.67 13.54
CA LYS A 47 25.39 -39.45 14.15
C LYS A 47 26.54 -38.58 14.69
N ASN A 48 26.27 -37.32 15.04
CA ASN A 48 27.23 -36.37 15.60
C ASN A 48 28.47 -36.15 14.72
N VAL A 49 28.29 -36.09 13.39
CA VAL A 49 29.41 -35.90 12.44
C VAL A 49 30.16 -34.59 12.74
N HIS A 50 29.45 -33.49 12.99
CA HIS A 50 30.05 -32.21 13.42
C HIS A 50 30.88 -32.30 14.71
N ILE A 51 30.62 -33.27 15.59
CA ILE A 51 31.41 -33.46 16.81
C ILE A 51 32.66 -34.30 16.51
N ASN A 52 32.49 -35.37 15.75
CA ASN A 52 33.50 -36.41 15.59
C ASN A 52 34.59 -36.06 14.57
N TYR A 53 34.31 -35.16 13.63
CA TYR A 53 35.21 -34.81 12.54
C TYR A 53 35.55 -33.31 12.58
N PRO A 54 36.84 -32.93 12.66
CA PRO A 54 37.24 -31.52 12.73
C PRO A 54 36.73 -30.66 11.58
N ASP A 55 36.88 -31.14 10.34
CA ASP A 55 36.45 -30.40 9.14
C ASP A 55 34.92 -30.15 9.17
N ALA A 56 34.15 -31.18 9.52
CA ALA A 56 32.69 -31.07 9.65
C ALA A 56 32.25 -30.14 10.80
N ARG A 57 33.10 -29.94 11.81
CA ARG A 57 32.82 -29.01 12.91
C ARG A 57 32.97 -27.56 12.45
N GLU A 58 33.98 -27.30 11.61
CA GLU A 58 34.22 -25.97 11.06
C GLU A 58 33.10 -25.58 10.10
N ASP A 59 32.76 -26.46 9.14
CA ASP A 59 31.60 -26.27 8.25
C ASP A 59 30.31 -26.02 9.03
N TYR A 60 30.03 -26.81 10.07
CA TYR A 60 28.83 -26.65 10.90
C TYR A 60 28.79 -25.28 11.60
N LYS A 61 29.95 -24.80 12.06
CA LYS A 61 30.05 -23.49 12.70
C LYS A 61 29.83 -22.36 11.69
N GLU A 62 30.38 -22.47 10.49
CA GLU A 62 30.12 -21.50 9.41
C GLU A 62 28.63 -21.46 9.05
N LEU A 63 27.98 -22.62 8.92
CA LEU A 63 26.53 -22.69 8.70
C LEU A 63 25.73 -22.05 9.84
N GLN A 64 26.18 -22.20 11.08
CA GLN A 64 25.54 -21.56 12.23
C GLN A 64 25.70 -20.03 12.18
N ASP A 65 26.90 -19.53 11.88
CA ASP A 65 27.15 -18.09 11.74
C ASP A 65 26.34 -17.49 10.57
N ASP A 66 26.18 -18.24 9.47
CA ASP A 66 25.36 -17.86 8.32
C ASP A 66 23.86 -17.85 8.66
N LEU A 67 23.37 -18.85 9.42
CA LEU A 67 21.99 -18.91 9.88
C LEU A 67 21.64 -17.68 10.74
N ASP A 68 22.50 -17.36 11.72
CA ASP A 68 22.33 -16.20 12.59
C ASP A 68 22.25 -14.89 11.79
N GLN A 69 23.07 -14.76 10.74
CA GLN A 69 23.02 -13.60 9.84
C GLN A 69 21.73 -13.53 9.02
N LEU A 70 21.24 -14.68 8.52
CA LEU A 70 19.99 -14.73 7.76
C LEU A 70 18.78 -14.41 8.64
N ASP A 71 18.76 -14.86 9.90
CA ASP A 71 17.67 -14.58 10.85
C ASP A 71 17.60 -13.09 11.20
N ILE A 72 18.76 -12.45 11.40
CA ILE A 72 18.83 -10.99 11.58
C ILE A 72 18.26 -10.28 10.35
N LYS A 73 18.69 -10.70 9.15
CA LYS A 73 18.24 -10.09 7.90
C LYS A 73 16.75 -10.31 7.65
N LEU A 74 16.21 -11.48 7.99
CA LEU A 74 14.78 -11.77 7.89
C LEU A 74 13.99 -10.82 8.80
N SER A 75 14.43 -10.67 10.05
CA SER A 75 13.82 -9.76 11.03
C SER A 75 13.84 -8.31 10.54
N GLU A 76 14.95 -7.87 9.94
CA GLU A 76 15.07 -6.53 9.33
C GLU A 76 14.09 -6.33 8.17
N TYR A 77 13.96 -7.32 7.27
CA TYR A 77 12.99 -7.22 6.18
C TYR A 77 11.55 -7.23 6.68
N GLN A 78 11.20 -8.09 7.63
CA GLN A 78 9.87 -8.11 8.22
C GLN A 78 9.50 -6.74 8.81
N TYR A 79 10.40 -6.13 9.58
CA TYR A 79 10.21 -4.79 10.15
C TYR A 79 10.03 -3.71 9.07
N ASN A 80 10.89 -3.73 8.04
CA ASN A 80 10.84 -2.75 6.96
C ASN A 80 9.56 -2.88 6.13
N ILE A 81 9.14 -4.11 5.82
CA ILE A 81 7.89 -4.41 5.12
C ILE A 81 6.70 -3.92 5.95
N GLU A 82 6.65 -4.24 7.24
CA GLU A 82 5.57 -3.78 8.11
C GLU A 82 5.45 -2.24 8.06
N LYS A 83 6.57 -1.54 8.28
CA LYS A 83 6.60 -0.07 8.25
C LYS A 83 6.11 0.48 6.90
N GLU A 84 6.55 -0.12 5.79
CA GLU A 84 6.15 0.26 4.44
C GLU A 84 4.64 0.09 4.22
N ILE A 85 4.08 -1.07 4.57
CA ILE A 85 2.66 -1.37 4.39
C ILE A 85 1.79 -0.45 5.24
N ARG A 86 2.16 -0.23 6.50
CA ARG A 86 1.42 0.68 7.40
C ARG A 86 1.41 2.11 6.86
N PHE A 87 2.55 2.59 6.36
CA PHE A 87 2.63 3.90 5.71
C PHE A 87 1.70 3.99 4.48
N MET A 88 1.76 2.98 3.60
CA MET A 88 0.92 2.95 2.40
C MET A 88 -0.57 2.87 2.71
N TYR A 89 -0.94 2.15 3.76
CA TYR A 89 -2.31 2.08 4.26
C TYR A 89 -2.82 3.45 4.70
N GLN A 90 -2.02 4.18 5.47
CA GLN A 90 -2.34 5.54 5.93
C GLN A 90 -2.48 6.53 4.77
N GLU A 91 -1.57 6.49 3.79
CA GLU A 91 -1.64 7.33 2.60
C GLU A 91 -2.88 7.04 1.75
N LEU A 92 -3.22 5.77 1.57
CA LEU A 92 -4.43 5.37 0.86
C LEU A 92 -5.70 5.85 1.59
N ASN A 93 -5.75 5.67 2.91
CA ASN A 93 -6.87 6.15 3.72
C ASN A 93 -7.04 7.67 3.64
N LYS A 94 -5.93 8.42 3.66
CA LYS A 94 -5.93 9.87 3.45
C LYS A 94 -6.49 10.24 2.07
N CYS A 95 -6.09 9.56 1.01
CA CYS A 95 -6.62 9.81 -0.34
C CYS A 95 -8.14 9.60 -0.40
N TYR A 96 -8.65 8.56 0.28
CA TYR A 96 -10.09 8.33 0.37
C TYR A 96 -10.81 9.44 1.14
N LEU A 97 -10.27 9.88 2.28
CA LEU A 97 -10.83 11.01 3.05
C LEU A 97 -10.85 12.31 2.23
N ASP A 98 -9.76 12.60 1.51
CA ASP A 98 -9.68 13.77 0.64
C ASP A 98 -10.74 13.72 -0.47
N LEU A 99 -10.95 12.54 -1.09
CA LEU A 99 -12.03 12.35 -2.07
C LEU A 99 -13.41 12.60 -1.45
N GLU A 100 -13.69 12.04 -0.27
CA GLU A 100 -14.97 12.23 0.43
C GLU A 100 -15.24 13.72 0.70
N ILE A 101 -14.24 14.46 1.19
CA ILE A 101 -14.35 15.90 1.46
C ILE A 101 -14.72 16.66 0.18
N VAL A 102 -14.05 16.37 -0.94
CA VAL A 102 -14.32 17.05 -2.21
C VAL A 102 -15.72 16.70 -2.75
N GLU A 103 -16.16 15.45 -2.64
CA GLU A 103 -17.51 15.04 -3.04
C GLU A 103 -18.61 15.69 -2.18
N LEU A 104 -18.40 15.81 -0.86
CA LEU A 104 -19.29 16.53 0.04
C LEU A 104 -19.38 18.02 -0.32
N ASN A 105 -18.24 18.64 -0.63
CA ASN A 105 -18.19 20.04 -1.06
C ASN A 105 -18.93 20.25 -2.39
N LEU A 106 -18.73 19.35 -3.36
CA LEU A 106 -19.45 19.38 -4.63
C LEU A 106 -20.97 19.28 -4.42
N SER A 107 -21.42 18.33 -3.60
CA SER A 107 -22.85 18.14 -3.28
C SER A 107 -23.46 19.39 -2.64
N ARG A 108 -22.75 20.03 -1.70
CA ARG A 108 -23.19 21.29 -1.08
C ARG A 108 -23.32 22.42 -2.10
N GLN A 109 -22.35 22.56 -3.01
CA GLN A 109 -22.39 23.60 -4.02
C GLN A 109 -23.47 23.37 -5.08
N LYS A 110 -23.80 22.11 -5.41
CA LYS A 110 -24.92 21.80 -6.32
C LYS A 110 -26.25 22.24 -5.73
N LYS A 111 -26.49 21.95 -4.45
CA LYS A 111 -27.68 22.44 -3.72
C LYS A 111 -27.73 23.97 -3.64
N LYS A 112 -26.56 24.60 -3.47
CA LYS A 112 -26.48 26.07 -3.48
C LYS A 112 -26.85 26.63 -4.85
N LEU A 113 -26.38 26.02 -5.94
CA LEU A 113 -26.72 26.43 -7.31
C LEU A 113 -28.23 26.37 -7.53
N GLU A 114 -28.90 25.29 -7.14
CA GLU A 114 -30.36 25.17 -7.24
C GLU A 114 -31.09 26.37 -6.58
N THR A 115 -30.62 26.76 -5.39
CA THR A 115 -31.20 27.89 -4.65
C THR A 115 -30.93 29.23 -5.34
N VAL A 116 -29.70 29.45 -5.82
CA VAL A 116 -29.29 30.69 -6.49
C VAL A 116 -29.97 30.83 -7.86
N THR A 117 -30.14 29.73 -8.60
CA THR A 117 -30.89 29.71 -9.86
C THR A 117 -32.35 30.09 -9.66
N ALA A 118 -33.00 29.62 -8.58
CA ALA A 118 -34.37 30.04 -8.24
C ALA A 118 -34.43 31.54 -7.89
N GLN A 119 -33.43 32.08 -7.19
CA GLN A 119 -33.33 33.51 -6.89
C GLN A 119 -33.14 34.34 -8.18
N TYR A 120 -32.34 33.85 -9.13
CA TYR A 120 -32.16 34.50 -10.43
C TYR A 120 -33.46 34.55 -11.22
N GLN A 121 -34.19 33.43 -11.28
CA GLN A 121 -35.49 33.36 -11.95
C GLN A 121 -36.53 34.31 -11.33
N ALA A 122 -36.42 34.58 -10.03
CA ALA A 122 -37.23 35.56 -9.32
C ALA A 122 -36.73 37.02 -9.46
N GLY A 123 -35.64 37.26 -10.20
CA GLY A 123 -35.03 38.58 -10.39
C GLY A 123 -34.30 39.12 -9.16
N LEU A 124 -34.00 38.28 -8.18
CA LEU A 124 -33.40 38.69 -6.89
C LEU A 124 -31.87 38.78 -6.94
N VAL A 125 -31.24 38.07 -7.88
CA VAL A 125 -29.78 38.09 -8.10
C VAL A 125 -29.49 38.19 -9.60
N PRO A 126 -28.37 38.80 -10.01
CA PRO A 126 -27.98 38.87 -11.41
C PRO A 126 -27.45 37.52 -11.92
N GLU A 127 -27.57 37.30 -13.23
CA GLU A 127 -27.12 36.07 -13.92
C GLU A 127 -25.64 35.76 -13.69
N SER A 128 -24.80 36.80 -13.60
CA SER A 128 -23.36 36.64 -13.34
C SER A 128 -23.04 35.90 -12.03
N VAL A 129 -23.94 35.91 -11.04
CA VAL A 129 -23.78 35.13 -9.80
C VAL A 129 -24.03 33.64 -10.04
N VAL A 130 -24.97 33.29 -10.93
CA VAL A 130 -25.22 31.91 -11.34
C VAL A 130 -24.01 31.38 -12.11
N GLU A 131 -23.54 32.13 -13.11
CA GLU A 131 -22.38 31.75 -13.94
C GLU A 131 -21.11 31.51 -13.10
N GLN A 132 -20.83 32.37 -12.12
CA GLN A 132 -19.68 32.18 -11.21
C GLN A 132 -19.78 30.89 -10.40
N LEU A 133 -21.00 30.54 -9.96
CA LEU A 133 -21.23 29.33 -9.18
C LEU A 133 -21.17 28.07 -10.05
N GLU A 134 -21.65 28.13 -11.29
CA GLU A 134 -21.49 27.07 -12.29
C GLU A 134 -20.01 26.82 -12.61
N LEU A 135 -19.22 27.88 -12.79
CA LEU A 135 -17.77 27.76 -12.99
C LEU A 135 -17.08 27.11 -11.78
N ALA A 136 -17.44 27.52 -10.56
CA ALA A 136 -16.89 26.91 -9.34
C ALA A 136 -17.29 25.43 -9.22
N LEU A 137 -18.50 25.06 -9.65
CA LEU A 137 -18.93 23.67 -9.70
C LEU A 137 -18.13 22.85 -10.69
N TYR A 138 -17.88 23.37 -11.90
CA TYR A 138 -17.05 22.70 -12.89
C TYR A 138 -15.63 22.41 -12.34
N GLN A 139 -15.05 23.36 -11.62
CA GLN A 139 -13.75 23.17 -10.96
C GLN A 139 -13.79 22.07 -9.90
N LEU A 140 -14.86 22.02 -9.09
CA LEU A 140 -15.03 20.96 -8.09
C LEU A 140 -15.25 19.58 -8.72
N GLU A 141 -16.02 19.49 -9.80
CA GLU A 141 -16.19 18.24 -10.55
C GLU A 141 -14.85 17.74 -11.11
N TYR A 142 -14.04 18.65 -11.65
CA TYR A 142 -12.68 18.34 -12.07
C TYR A 142 -11.82 17.83 -10.89
N MET A 143 -11.87 18.48 -9.73
CA MET A 143 -11.15 18.04 -8.53
C MET A 143 -11.61 16.66 -8.04
N VAL A 144 -12.91 16.33 -8.10
CA VAL A 144 -13.41 14.98 -7.79
C VAL A 144 -12.76 13.96 -8.73
N ASN A 145 -12.72 14.24 -10.03
CA ASN A 145 -12.13 13.32 -11.00
C ASN A 145 -10.63 13.10 -10.77
N ILE A 146 -9.88 14.16 -10.44
CA ILE A 146 -8.47 14.05 -10.08
C ILE A 146 -8.28 13.20 -8.81
N ASN A 147 -9.08 13.44 -7.76
CA ASN A 147 -8.98 12.65 -6.53
C ASN A 147 -9.32 11.17 -6.76
N LYS A 148 -10.29 10.87 -7.63
CA LYS A 148 -10.59 9.49 -8.04
C LYS A 148 -9.37 8.83 -8.69
N LEU A 149 -8.68 9.52 -9.59
CA LEU A 149 -7.46 9.02 -10.21
C LEU A 149 -6.34 8.79 -9.19
N ILE A 150 -6.18 9.70 -8.23
CA ILE A 150 -5.20 9.56 -7.15
C ILE A 150 -5.52 8.33 -6.30
N VAL A 151 -6.76 8.16 -5.85
CA VAL A 151 -7.21 6.98 -5.09
C VAL A 151 -6.92 5.70 -5.87
N MET A 152 -7.29 5.63 -7.16
CA MET A 152 -7.02 4.45 -8.00
C MET A 152 -5.53 4.13 -8.08
N ASN A 153 -4.68 5.13 -8.34
CA ASN A 153 -3.24 4.94 -8.45
C ASN A 153 -2.61 4.49 -7.12
N THR A 154 -3.01 5.12 -6.01
CA THR A 154 -2.53 4.76 -4.67
C THR A 154 -3.00 3.38 -4.26
N GLN A 155 -4.25 3.00 -4.58
CA GLN A 155 -4.79 1.66 -4.35
C GLN A 155 -4.00 0.61 -5.14
N ASP A 156 -3.68 0.87 -6.41
CA ASP A 156 -2.89 -0.03 -7.25
C ASP A 156 -1.45 -0.19 -6.72
N LYS A 157 -0.85 0.89 -6.22
CA LYS A 157 0.47 0.84 -5.55
C LYS A 157 0.40 0.04 -4.25
N PHE A 158 -0.61 0.30 -3.43
CA PHE A 158 -0.84 -0.45 -2.19
C PHE A 158 -1.02 -1.94 -2.48
N ASN A 159 -1.88 -2.31 -3.43
CA ASN A 159 -2.12 -3.70 -3.81
C ASN A 159 -0.84 -4.40 -4.29
N ARG A 160 -0.02 -3.74 -5.12
CA ARG A 160 1.28 -4.26 -5.54
C ARG A 160 2.23 -4.44 -4.36
N SER A 161 2.27 -3.49 -3.42
CA SER A 161 3.11 -3.60 -2.22
C SER A 161 2.81 -4.85 -1.37
N LEU A 162 1.60 -5.43 -1.48
CA LEU A 162 1.24 -6.67 -0.76
C LEU A 162 1.88 -7.92 -1.36
N THR A 163 2.42 -7.86 -2.57
CA THR A 163 2.99 -9.03 -3.28
C THR A 163 4.39 -8.77 -3.81
N GLU A 164 4.69 -7.52 -4.15
CA GLU A 164 5.93 -7.04 -4.73
C GLU A 164 6.48 -5.93 -3.83
N GLY A 165 7.77 -5.94 -3.49
CA GLY A 165 8.38 -4.80 -2.81
C GLY A 165 8.33 -3.53 -3.67
N PHE A 166 8.36 -2.36 -3.03
CA PHE A 166 8.34 -1.03 -3.69
C PHE A 166 9.44 -0.82 -4.75
N ASN A 167 10.47 -1.68 -4.75
CA ASN A 167 11.65 -1.59 -5.59
C ASN A 167 11.70 -2.61 -6.75
N THR A 168 10.57 -3.18 -7.15
CA THR A 168 10.48 -3.91 -8.43
C THR A 168 10.34 -2.91 -9.57
N GLY A 169 11.44 -2.22 -9.88
CA GLY A 169 11.58 -1.25 -10.97
C GLY A 169 11.46 -1.89 -12.36
N TYR A 170 10.30 -2.46 -12.68
CA TYR A 170 9.96 -2.91 -14.04
C TYR A 170 9.25 -1.83 -14.86
N PHE A 171 9.34 -0.54 -14.51
CA PHE A 171 8.89 0.57 -15.37
C PHE A 171 9.67 1.87 -15.12
N THR A 172 11.00 1.81 -15.18
CA THR A 172 11.80 2.99 -15.57
C THR A 172 12.59 2.57 -16.80
N GLY A 173 12.02 2.88 -17.97
CA GLY A 173 12.67 2.62 -19.25
C GLY A 173 13.91 3.48 -19.42
N GLY A 174 14.91 2.88 -20.07
CA GLY A 174 15.89 3.53 -20.93
C GLY A 174 16.67 4.72 -20.37
N GLU A 175 17.92 4.45 -20.01
CA GLU A 175 19.05 5.22 -20.53
C GLU A 175 20.08 4.26 -21.15
#